data_AF-A7SQ89-F1
#
_entry.id   AF-A7SQ89-F1
#
_cell.length_a   1.000
_cell.length_b   1.000
_cell.length_c   1.000
_cell.angle_alpha   90.00
_cell.angle_beta   90.00
_cell.angle_gamma   90.00
#
_symmetry.space_group_name_H-M   'P 1'
#
loop_
_entity.id
_entity.type
_entity.pdbx_description
1 polymer ?
#
loop_
_entity_poly.entity_id
_entity_poly.type
_entity_poly.pdbx_seq_one_letter_code
_entity_poly.pdbx_strand_id
1 'polypeptide(L)'
;MLPQFLAKTLPTQSTFFITFIILKSLTGFSLELLRWFHLILVVIRRCMTMTPRQEKTYWLPQRLSFDGKSSENLHVFTIGICFSVLAPLVAPFVVLYFTLSYCVWTYQIVCVYVPTYNSGGQLWPVVFSKMIASLLLFHFLMVGYFGLKKIVIIPFLVLPLPFLTCAFYLYIQRYHY
;
A
#
# COMPACT_ATOMS: atom_id res chain seq x y z
N MET A 1 29.42 12.25 -14.00
CA MET A 1 28.83 11.06 -14.68
C MET A 1 27.73 10.40 -13.84
N LEU A 2 27.92 10.14 -12.54
CA LEU A 2 26.89 9.60 -11.62
C LEU A 2 25.50 10.31 -11.62
N PRO A 3 25.40 11.66 -11.54
CA PRO A 3 24.09 12.33 -11.45
C PRO A 3 23.27 12.24 -12.76
N GLN A 4 23.93 12.20 -13.92
CA GLN A 4 23.26 12.02 -15.21
C GLN A 4 22.75 10.58 -15.42
N PHE A 5 23.46 9.59 -14.86
CA PHE A 5 22.99 8.21 -14.89
C PHE A 5 21.70 8.05 -14.07
N LEU A 6 21.66 8.61 -12.85
CA LEU A 6 20.44 8.63 -12.02
C LEU A 6 19.27 9.29 -12.76
N ALA A 7 19.50 10.45 -13.40
CA ALA A 7 18.47 11.16 -14.14
C ALA A 7 17.89 10.34 -15.31
N LYS A 8 18.70 9.48 -15.94
CA LYS A 8 18.27 8.63 -17.07
C LYS A 8 17.58 7.34 -16.61
N THR A 9 17.91 6.81 -15.42
CA THR A 9 17.32 5.57 -14.90
C THR A 9 16.00 5.78 -14.16
N LEU A 10 15.79 6.94 -13.53
CA LEU A 10 14.55 7.30 -12.83
C LEU A 10 13.26 7.13 -13.67
N PRO A 11 13.17 7.62 -14.93
CA PRO A 11 11.98 7.41 -15.75
C PRO A 11 11.78 5.93 -16.12
N THR A 12 12.85 5.17 -16.38
CA THR A 12 12.76 3.72 -16.65
C THR A 12 12.22 2.94 -15.45
N GLN A 13 12.62 3.33 -14.23
CA GLN A 13 12.08 2.74 -12.99
C GLN A 13 10.60 3.05 -12.79
N SER A 14 10.14 4.23 -13.21
CA SER A 14 8.73 4.61 -13.10
C SER A 14 7.82 3.68 -13.91
N THR A 15 8.24 3.30 -15.13
CA THR A 15 7.50 2.34 -15.97
C THR A 15 7.37 0.98 -15.29
N PHE A 16 8.43 0.47 -14.65
CA PHE A 16 8.38 -0.77 -13.89
C PHE A 16 7.32 -0.72 -12.78
N PHE A 17 7.28 0.36 -12.00
CA PHE A 17 6.29 0.52 -10.92
C PHE A 17 4.85 0.63 -11.44
N ILE A 18 4.63 1.29 -12.58
CA ILE A 18 3.30 1.33 -13.23
C ILE A 18 2.85 -0.08 -13.58
N THR A 19 3.69 -0.84 -14.30
CA THR A 19 3.36 -2.21 -14.70
C THR A 19 3.15 -3.12 -13.49
N PHE A 20 3.95 -2.93 -12.43
CA PHE A 20 3.79 -3.64 -11.16
C PHE A 20 2.44 -3.33 -10.50
N ILE A 21 2.03 -2.06 -10.42
CA ILE A 21 0.73 -1.66 -9.85
C ILE A 21 -0.42 -2.22 -10.68
N ILE A 22 -0.33 -2.15 -12.01
CA ILE A 22 -1.35 -2.71 -12.90
C ILE A 22 -1.45 -4.22 -12.69
N LEU A 23 -0.33 -4.93 -12.73
CA LEU A 23 -0.28 -6.37 -12.50
C LEU A 23 -0.89 -6.70 -11.14
N LYS A 24 -0.45 -6.04 -10.06
CA LYS A 24 -0.97 -6.25 -8.71
C LYS A 24 -2.47 -5.96 -8.62
N SER A 25 -2.94 -4.89 -9.25
CA SER A 25 -4.37 -4.54 -9.25
C SER A 25 -5.20 -5.62 -9.94
N LEU A 26 -4.78 -6.05 -11.14
CA LEU A 26 -5.59 -6.91 -11.97
C LEU A 26 -5.53 -8.35 -11.47
N THR A 27 -4.32 -8.90 -11.27
CA THR A 27 -4.15 -10.28 -10.83
C THR A 27 -4.41 -10.43 -9.33
N GLY A 28 -3.91 -9.52 -8.51
CA GLY A 28 -4.08 -9.57 -7.05
C GLY A 28 -5.55 -9.51 -6.65
N PHE A 29 -6.30 -8.50 -7.12
CA PHE A 29 -7.73 -8.42 -6.77
C PHE A 29 -8.56 -9.53 -7.39
N SER A 30 -8.25 -9.99 -8.61
CA SER A 30 -8.95 -11.14 -9.21
C SER A 30 -8.73 -12.43 -8.42
N LEU A 31 -7.50 -12.71 -8.01
CA LEU A 31 -7.15 -13.89 -7.21
C LEU A 31 -7.75 -13.82 -5.79
N GLU A 32 -7.79 -12.64 -5.20
CA GLU A 32 -8.39 -12.42 -3.88
C GLU A 32 -9.91 -12.61 -3.95
N LEU A 33 -10.59 -12.07 -4.97
CA LEU A 33 -12.03 -12.29 -5.23
C LEU A 33 -12.35 -13.77 -5.45
N LEU A 34 -11.56 -14.46 -6.25
CA LEU A 34 -11.70 -15.89 -6.49
C LEU A 34 -11.36 -16.72 -5.23
N ARG A 35 -10.68 -16.13 -4.25
CA ARG A 35 -10.13 -16.79 -3.07
C ARG A 35 -9.25 -17.99 -3.44
N TRP A 36 -8.43 -17.83 -4.48
CA TRP A 36 -7.64 -18.89 -5.09
C TRP A 36 -6.86 -19.73 -4.08
N PHE A 37 -6.18 -19.06 -3.15
CA PHE A 37 -5.37 -19.72 -2.12
C PHE A 37 -6.20 -20.59 -1.17
N HIS A 38 -7.38 -20.11 -0.76
CA HIS A 38 -8.27 -20.87 0.13
C HIS A 38 -8.86 -22.09 -0.59
N LEU A 39 -9.32 -21.91 -1.84
CA LEU A 39 -9.89 -23.00 -2.63
C LEU A 39 -8.89 -24.13 -2.86
N ILE A 40 -7.64 -23.80 -3.22
CA ILE A 40 -6.59 -24.80 -3.41
C ILE A 40 -6.34 -25.59 -2.12
N LEU A 41 -6.22 -24.89 -0.98
CA LEU A 41 -6.00 -25.55 0.31
C LEU A 41 -7.17 -26.47 0.69
N VAL A 42 -8.41 -26.05 0.43
CA VAL A 42 -9.59 -26.89 0.66
C VAL A 42 -9.56 -28.13 -0.23
N VAL A 43 -9.23 -28.00 -1.52
CA VAL A 43 -9.14 -29.13 -2.46
C VAL A 43 -8.05 -30.11 -2.04
N ILE A 44 -6.85 -29.64 -1.73
CA ILE A 44 -5.73 -30.48 -1.29
C ILE A 44 -6.09 -31.22 0.01
N ARG A 45 -6.67 -30.52 0.98
CA ARG A 45 -7.03 -31.11 2.28
C ARG A 45 -8.19 -32.09 2.15
N ARG A 46 -9.18 -31.81 1.31
CA ARG A 46 -10.27 -32.75 0.99
C ARG A 46 -9.73 -34.04 0.36
N CYS A 47 -8.69 -33.96 -0.45
CA CYS A 47 -8.02 -35.14 -0.98
C CYS A 47 -7.32 -35.96 0.13
N MET A 48 -6.83 -35.32 1.20
CA MET A 48 -6.07 -35.96 2.28
C MET A 48 -6.90 -36.42 3.50
N THR A 49 -8.17 -36.01 3.67
CA THR A 49 -8.93 -36.29 4.91
C THR A 49 -10.31 -36.88 4.66
N MET A 50 -10.66 -37.95 5.40
CA MET A 50 -11.89 -38.76 5.24
C MET A 50 -12.91 -38.59 6.39
N THR A 51 -12.67 -37.73 7.39
CA THR A 51 -13.56 -37.65 8.56
C THR A 51 -14.50 -36.43 8.51
N PRO A 52 -15.83 -36.61 8.72
CA PRO A 52 -16.82 -35.53 8.60
C PRO A 52 -16.66 -34.41 9.65
N ARG A 53 -15.97 -34.70 10.77
CA ARG A 53 -15.65 -33.70 11.81
C ARG A 53 -14.60 -32.68 11.34
N GLN A 54 -13.62 -33.11 10.56
CA GLN A 54 -12.59 -32.20 10.04
C GLN A 54 -13.16 -31.30 8.95
N GLU A 55 -14.11 -31.82 8.16
CA GLU A 55 -14.82 -31.05 7.13
C GLU A 55 -15.49 -29.79 7.68
N LYS A 56 -16.23 -29.94 8.80
CA LYS A 56 -16.89 -28.80 9.47
C LYS A 56 -15.91 -27.72 9.93
N THR A 57 -14.69 -28.10 10.31
CA THR A 57 -13.63 -27.16 10.72
C THR A 57 -13.07 -26.38 9.52
N TYR A 58 -13.10 -26.95 8.31
CA TYR A 58 -12.61 -26.28 7.11
C TYR A 58 -13.60 -25.29 6.50
N TRP A 59 -14.90 -25.51 6.70
CA TRP A 59 -15.95 -24.58 6.29
C TRP A 59 -16.02 -23.31 7.15
N LEU A 60 -15.24 -23.20 8.23
CA LEU A 60 -15.21 -21.97 9.01
C LEU A 60 -14.66 -20.80 8.18
N PRO A 61 -15.26 -19.61 8.30
CA PRO A 61 -14.82 -18.42 7.59
C PRO A 61 -13.38 -18.08 7.95
N GLN A 62 -12.61 -17.66 6.95
CA GLN A 62 -11.20 -17.37 7.12
C GLN A 62 -11.00 -16.11 7.95
N ARG A 63 -9.97 -16.15 8.79
CA ARG A 63 -9.53 -15.03 9.62
C ARG A 63 -8.95 -13.92 8.73
N LEU A 64 -9.39 -12.68 8.92
CA LEU A 64 -8.82 -11.54 8.20
C LEU A 64 -7.50 -11.09 8.85
N SER A 65 -6.39 -11.28 8.14
CA SER A 65 -5.08 -10.77 8.54
C SER A 65 -4.96 -9.29 8.20
N PHE A 66 -5.36 -8.41 9.13
CA PHE A 66 -5.33 -6.96 8.93
C PHE A 66 -3.91 -6.39 8.72
N ASP A 67 -2.89 -6.98 9.35
CA ASP A 67 -1.53 -6.44 9.37
C ASP A 67 -0.83 -6.52 8.01
N GLY A 68 -0.86 -7.70 7.37
CA GLY A 68 -0.26 -7.91 6.04
C GLY A 68 -0.94 -7.07 4.96
N LYS A 69 -2.28 -7.07 4.95
CA LYS A 69 -3.09 -6.34 3.95
C LYS A 69 -2.91 -4.83 4.05
N SER A 70 -2.82 -4.30 5.27
CA SER A 70 -2.55 -2.86 5.48
C SER A 70 -1.14 -2.48 5.01
N SER A 71 -0.14 -3.32 5.29
CA SER A 71 1.24 -3.08 4.87
C SER A 71 1.40 -3.08 3.35
N GLU A 72 0.69 -3.96 2.64
CA GLU A 72 0.68 -3.99 1.19
C GLU A 72 0.07 -2.74 0.55
N ASN A 73 -1.04 -2.24 1.09
CA ASN A 73 -1.68 -1.01 0.61
C ASN A 73 -0.81 0.22 0.90
N LEU A 74 -0.13 0.25 2.05
CA LEU A 74 0.83 1.31 2.40
C LEU A 74 2.04 1.34 1.47
N HIS A 75 2.48 0.19 0.95
CA HIS A 75 3.55 0.14 -0.04
C HIS A 75 3.15 0.81 -1.36
N VAL A 76 1.94 0.50 -1.87
CA VAL A 76 1.40 1.13 -3.09
C VAL A 76 1.18 2.64 -2.88
N PHE A 77 0.70 3.04 -1.70
CA PHE A 77 0.58 4.45 -1.32
C PHE A 77 1.93 5.18 -1.37
N THR A 78 2.96 4.58 -0.77
CA THR A 78 4.32 5.14 -0.74
C THR A 78 4.86 5.34 -2.16
N ILE A 79 4.76 4.32 -3.02
CA ILE A 79 5.17 4.41 -4.43
C ILE A 79 4.38 5.52 -5.14
N GLY A 80 3.06 5.57 -4.96
CA GLY A 80 2.20 6.56 -5.61
C GLY A 80 2.58 7.99 -5.28
N ILE A 81 2.83 8.29 -4.01
CA ILE A 81 3.28 9.62 -3.60
C ILE A 81 4.67 9.90 -4.16
N CYS A 82 5.63 9.00 -3.98
CA CYS A 82 7.02 9.19 -4.40
C CYS A 82 7.16 9.44 -5.91
N PHE A 83 6.40 8.71 -6.72
CA PHE A 83 6.47 8.82 -8.18
C PHE A 83 5.47 9.80 -8.79
N SER A 84 4.52 10.36 -8.02
CA SER A 84 3.55 11.35 -8.53
C SER A 84 4.23 12.57 -9.18
N VAL A 85 5.38 12.98 -8.65
CA VAL A 85 6.13 14.14 -9.16
C VAL A 85 7.14 13.75 -10.24
N LEU A 86 7.69 12.54 -10.15
CA LEU A 86 8.64 12.03 -11.15
C LEU A 86 7.94 11.71 -12.47
N ALA A 87 6.77 11.06 -12.38
CA ALA A 87 5.97 10.60 -13.50
C ALA A 87 4.49 10.74 -13.15
N PRO A 88 3.83 11.87 -13.52
CA PRO A 88 2.44 12.13 -13.13
C PRO A 88 1.45 11.10 -13.67
N LEU A 89 1.85 10.34 -14.69
CA LEU A 89 1.07 9.23 -15.23
C LEU A 89 0.84 8.10 -14.21
N VAL A 90 1.68 7.96 -13.17
CA VAL A 90 1.50 6.93 -12.11
C VAL A 90 0.26 7.23 -11.27
N ALA A 91 -0.06 8.50 -11.04
CA ALA A 91 -1.14 8.93 -10.15
C ALA A 91 -2.52 8.35 -10.53
N PRO A 92 -3.01 8.44 -11.78
CA PRO A 92 -4.30 7.87 -12.16
C PRO A 92 -4.36 6.34 -11.97
N PHE A 93 -3.26 5.61 -12.23
CA PHE A 93 -3.21 4.17 -12.01
C PHE A 93 -3.28 3.79 -10.53
N VAL A 94 -2.64 4.58 -9.66
CA VAL A 94 -2.71 4.38 -8.20
C VAL A 94 -4.12 4.68 -7.68
N VAL A 95 -4.76 5.75 -8.15
CA VAL A 95 -6.15 6.05 -7.80
C VAL A 95 -7.07 4.90 -8.22
N LEU A 96 -6.92 4.41 -9.44
CA LEU A 96 -7.68 3.25 -9.94
C LEU A 96 -7.45 2.01 -9.06
N TYR A 97 -6.21 1.73 -8.66
CA TYR A 97 -5.89 0.66 -7.71
C TYR A 97 -6.67 0.81 -6.40
N PHE A 98 -6.68 2.00 -5.79
CA PHE A 98 -7.40 2.22 -4.53
C PHE A 98 -8.92 2.10 -4.68
N THR A 99 -9.49 2.57 -5.80
CA THR A 99 -10.92 2.44 -6.09
C THR A 99 -11.33 0.97 -6.22
N LEU A 100 -10.56 0.16 -6.96
CA LEU A 100 -10.80 -1.27 -7.07
C LEU A 100 -10.63 -1.98 -5.73
N SER A 101 -9.55 -1.66 -5.00
CA SER A 101 -9.27 -2.17 -3.66
C SER A 101 -10.47 -1.92 -2.74
N TYR A 102 -11.00 -0.69 -2.70
CA TYR A 102 -12.16 -0.34 -1.88
C TYR A 102 -13.39 -1.19 -2.21
N CYS A 103 -13.72 -1.36 -3.49
CA CYS A 103 -14.85 -2.17 -3.92
C CYS A 103 -14.70 -3.64 -3.49
N VAL A 104 -13.53 -4.23 -3.75
CA VAL A 104 -13.24 -5.64 -3.44
C VAL A 104 -13.22 -5.88 -1.93
N TRP A 105 -12.52 -5.06 -1.16
CA TRP A 105 -12.44 -5.22 0.29
C TRP A 105 -13.81 -5.05 0.96
N THR A 106 -14.62 -4.09 0.51
CA THR A 106 -15.97 -3.89 1.05
C THR A 106 -16.82 -5.14 0.84
N TYR A 107 -16.80 -5.70 -0.37
CA TYR A 107 -17.52 -6.94 -0.67
C TYR A 107 -17.04 -8.11 0.19
N GLN A 108 -15.72 -8.27 0.34
CA GLN A 108 -15.15 -9.39 1.08
C GLN A 108 -15.37 -9.31 2.60
N ILE A 109 -15.31 -8.11 3.18
CA ILE A 109 -15.57 -7.90 4.60
C ILE A 109 -17.03 -8.24 4.94
N VAL A 110 -17.98 -7.93 4.05
CA VAL A 110 -19.40 -8.22 4.27
C VAL A 110 -19.73 -9.70 4.03
N CYS A 111 -19.20 -10.30 2.96
CA CYS A 111 -19.67 -11.61 2.50
C CYS A 111 -18.81 -12.81 2.94
N VAL A 112 -17.54 -12.59 3.30
CA VAL A 112 -16.56 -13.69 3.44
C VAL A 112 -15.86 -13.70 4.80
N TYR A 113 -15.34 -12.55 5.22
CA TYR A 113 -14.46 -12.50 6.38
C TYR A 113 -15.24 -12.32 7.68
N VAL A 114 -14.80 -13.04 8.71
CA VAL A 114 -15.28 -12.81 10.08
C VAL A 114 -14.17 -12.13 10.88
N PRO A 115 -14.46 -11.00 11.56
CA PRO A 115 -13.48 -10.33 12.40
C PRO A 115 -13.05 -11.26 13.53
N THR A 116 -11.73 -11.45 13.67
CA THR A 116 -11.15 -12.32 14.70
C THR A 116 -11.00 -11.64 16.04
N TYR A 117 -10.81 -10.31 16.03
CA TYR A 117 -10.69 -9.48 17.20
C TYR A 117 -11.23 -8.08 16.87
N ASN A 118 -11.97 -7.51 17.81
CA ASN A 118 -12.41 -6.12 17.74
C ASN A 118 -11.30 -5.24 18.34
N SER A 119 -10.39 -4.74 17.51
CA SER A 119 -9.25 -3.92 17.95
C SER A 119 -9.62 -2.49 18.36
N GLY A 120 -10.89 -2.10 18.26
CA GLY A 120 -11.34 -0.74 18.58
C GLY A 120 -10.63 0.36 17.78
N GLY A 121 -10.03 0.03 16.61
CA GLY A 121 -9.30 1.00 15.80
C GLY A 121 -7.82 1.19 16.18
N GLN A 122 -7.25 0.39 17.08
CA GLN A 122 -5.83 0.48 17.49
C GLN A 122 -4.81 0.33 16.35
N LEU A 123 -5.22 -0.14 15.17
CA LEU A 123 -4.37 -0.22 13.98
C LEU A 123 -4.21 1.13 13.26
N TRP A 124 -5.20 2.03 13.37
CA TRP A 124 -5.18 3.35 12.74
C TRP A 124 -3.93 4.19 13.06
N PRO A 125 -3.46 4.27 14.32
CA PRO A 125 -2.22 4.94 14.70
C PRO A 125 -0.99 4.46 13.93
N VAL A 126 -0.89 3.14 13.76
CA VAL A 126 0.24 2.48 13.11
C VAL A 126 0.22 2.73 11.61
N VAL A 127 -0.96 2.72 11.00
CA VAL A 127 -1.11 3.07 9.58
C VAL A 127 -0.79 4.54 9.36
N PHE A 128 -1.29 5.42 10.22
CA PHE A 128 -1.07 6.86 10.13
C PHE A 128 0.41 7.25 10.26
N SER A 129 1.14 6.68 11.21
CA SER A 129 2.58 6.93 11.36
C SER A 129 3.37 6.47 10.13
N LYS A 130 3.02 5.32 9.54
CA LYS A 130 3.60 4.84 8.28
C LYS A 130 3.26 5.74 7.09
N MET A 131 2.05 6.29 7.02
CA MET A 131 1.67 7.27 5.99
C MET A 131 2.50 8.54 6.10
N ILE A 132 2.71 9.07 7.31
CA ILE A 132 3.57 10.23 7.52
C ILE A 132 5.03 9.94 7.16
N ALA A 133 5.54 8.75 7.53
CA ALA A 133 6.88 8.34 7.14
C ALA A 133 7.05 8.31 5.61
N SER A 134 6.05 7.82 4.87
CA SER A 134 6.04 7.85 3.40
C SER A 134 6.02 9.28 2.84
N LEU A 135 5.31 10.20 3.51
CA LEU A 135 5.26 11.60 3.14
C LEU A 135 6.61 12.29 3.38
N LEU A 136 7.29 12.00 4.49
CA LEU A 136 8.64 12.50 4.75
C LEU A 136 9.63 11.99 3.70
N LEU A 137 9.55 10.71 3.34
CA LEU A 137 10.37 10.12 2.27
C LEU A 137 10.16 10.85 0.94
N PHE A 138 8.92 11.21 0.62
CA PHE A 138 8.60 12.02 -0.56
C PHE A 138 9.27 13.40 -0.53
N HIS A 139 9.25 14.11 0.61
CA HIS A 139 9.95 15.39 0.73
C HIS A 139 11.46 15.27 0.47
N PHE A 140 12.10 14.21 0.99
CA PHE A 140 13.51 13.94 0.70
C PHE A 140 13.77 13.66 -0.78
N LEU A 141 12.92 12.86 -1.43
CA LEU A 141 13.01 12.59 -2.87
C LEU A 141 12.84 13.87 -3.70
N MET A 142 11.90 14.74 -3.31
CA MET A 142 11.67 16.02 -3.98
C MET A 142 12.91 16.92 -3.93
N VAL A 143 13.50 17.08 -2.74
CA VAL A 143 14.74 17.86 -2.57
C VAL A 143 15.87 17.26 -3.44
N GLY A 144 16.02 15.94 -3.46
CA GLY A 144 17.00 15.26 -4.29
C GLY A 144 16.78 15.48 -5.80
N TYR A 145 15.54 15.35 -6.27
CA TYR A 145 15.18 15.51 -7.68
C TYR A 145 15.41 16.94 -8.18
N PHE A 146 14.94 17.95 -7.43
CA PHE A 146 15.12 19.35 -7.81
C PHE A 146 16.58 19.80 -7.69
N GLY A 147 17.34 19.25 -6.74
CA GLY A 147 18.78 19.45 -6.65
C GLY A 147 19.53 19.04 -7.93
N LEU A 148 19.11 17.93 -8.56
CA LEU A 148 19.68 17.48 -9.83
C LEU A 148 19.32 18.38 -11.02
N LYS A 149 18.15 19.04 -10.99
CA LYS A 149 17.66 19.95 -12.05
C LYS A 149 18.30 21.35 -12.00
N LYS A 150 19.16 21.65 -11.02
CA LYS A 150 19.82 22.96 -10.80
C LYS A 150 18.86 24.16 -10.69
N ILE A 151 17.60 23.93 -10.33
CA ILE A 151 16.65 25.02 -10.10
C ILE A 151 16.75 25.40 -8.61
N VAL A 152 17.35 26.54 -8.31
CA VAL A 152 17.73 26.94 -6.94
C VAL A 152 16.53 27.40 -6.09
N ILE A 153 15.47 27.89 -6.74
CA ILE A 153 14.31 28.51 -6.06
C ILE A 153 13.40 27.46 -5.41
N ILE A 154 13.17 26.33 -6.10
CA ILE A 154 12.26 25.26 -5.66
C ILE A 154 12.72 24.56 -4.37
N PRO A 155 13.99 24.14 -4.19
CA PRO A 155 14.41 23.46 -2.97
C PRO A 155 14.30 24.36 -1.73
N PHE A 156 14.50 25.68 -1.87
CA PHE A 156 14.30 26.62 -0.76
C PHE A 156 12.84 26.64 -0.28
N LEU A 157 11.88 26.54 -1.21
CA LEU A 157 10.46 26.45 -0.88
C LEU A 157 10.05 25.08 -0.33
N VAL A 158 10.71 24.00 -0.75
CA VAL A 158 10.40 22.62 -0.31
C VAL A 158 11.00 22.30 1.07
N LEU A 159 12.11 22.95 1.44
CA LEU A 159 12.80 22.74 2.71
C LEU A 159 11.96 22.93 4.00
N PRO A 160 11.03 23.90 4.11
CA PRO A 160 10.18 24.02 5.31
C PRO A 160 9.10 22.94 5.44
N LEU A 161 8.70 22.27 4.36
CA LEU A 161 7.62 21.26 4.38
C LEU A 161 7.93 20.01 5.24
N PRO A 162 9.13 19.38 5.23
CA PRO A 162 9.45 18.27 6.12
C PRO A 162 9.40 18.67 7.61
N PHE A 163 9.77 19.92 7.95
CA PHE A 163 9.66 20.42 9.32
C PHE A 163 8.19 20.58 9.74
N LEU A 164 7.35 21.12 8.85
CA LEU A 164 5.92 21.29 9.12
C LEU A 164 5.21 19.93 9.30
N THR A 165 5.51 18.96 8.43
CA THR A 165 4.95 17.60 8.54
C THR A 165 5.43 16.88 9.80
N CYS A 166 6.68 17.08 10.22
CA CYS A 166 7.18 16.57 11.50
C CYS A 166 6.48 17.22 12.70
N ALA A 167 6.31 18.56 12.68
CA ALA A 167 5.58 19.27 13.73
C ALA A 167 4.12 18.81 13.84
N PHE A 168 3.46 18.59 12.70
CA PHE A 168 2.10 18.05 12.64
C PHE A 168 2.02 16.63 13.21
N TYR A 169 2.98 15.77 12.89
CA TYR A 169 3.06 14.43 13.46
C TYR A 169 3.18 14.47 14.99
N LEU A 170 4.09 15.29 15.51
CA LEU A 170 4.28 15.46 16.96
C LEU A 170 3.04 16.03 17.65
N TYR A 171 2.34 16.97 16.99
CA TYR A 171 1.08 17.52 17.49
C TYR A 171 0.00 16.43 17.60
N ILE A 172 -0.21 15.64 16.55
CA ILE A 172 -1.19 14.55 16.56
C ILE A 172 -0.80 13.49 17.58
N GLN A 173 0.49 13.14 17.66
CA GLN A 173 0.95 12.14 18.61
C GLN A 173 0.69 12.57 20.06
N ARG A 174 0.74 13.87 20.36
CA ARG A 174 0.49 14.41 21.69
C ARG A 174 -0.99 14.58 22.04
N TYR A 175 -1.87 14.69 21.04
CA TYR A 175 -3.29 14.99 21.25
C TYR A 175 -4.21 13.76 21.11
N HIS A 176 -3.81 12.77 20.32
CA HIS A 176 -4.59 11.55 20.05
C HIS A 176 -4.07 10.28 20.75
N TYR A 177 -2.90 10.35 21.41
CA TYR A 177 -2.34 9.30 22.27
C TYR A 177 -1.88 9.89 23.59
#